data_AF-A0AA39XM63-F1
#
_entry.id   AF-A0AA39XM63-F1
#
_cell.length_a   1.000
_cell.length_b   1.000
_cell.length_c   1.000
_cell.angle_alpha   90.00
_cell.angle_beta   90.00
_cell.angle_gamma   90.00
#
_symmetry.space_group_name_H-M   'P 1'
#
loop_
_entity.id
_entity.type
_entity.pdbx_description
1 polymer ?
#
loop_
_entity_poly.entity_id
_entity_poly.type
_entity_poly.pdbx_seq_one_letter_code
_entity_poly.pdbx_strand_id
1 'polypeptide(L)'
;MATIATTNEVIESAVIRAPLSNVWHFLKIGEFDKFWPALKSCEPVKGYIDEANVTQWTYQDDTIVNVKLDEHSSIDHFITYSIITAEPSLGYSSVTNTIRCWPVTHGELENSTFVRWSSKFSSDAGIEVIEDAKYKRREALSYLSVAAMHMATARQEHQK
;
A
#
# COMPACT_ATOMS: atom_id res chain seq x y z
N MET A 1 15.64 19.29 -23.33
CA MET A 1 14.19 19.46 -23.52
C MET A 1 13.52 19.22 -22.19
N ALA A 2 12.93 20.25 -21.58
CA ALA A 2 12.33 20.15 -20.26
C ALA A 2 11.11 19.22 -20.30
N THR A 3 11.22 18.06 -19.66
CA THR A 3 10.08 17.20 -19.33
C THR A 3 9.28 17.90 -18.25
N ILE A 4 8.14 18.49 -18.63
CA ILE A 4 7.16 19.00 -17.69
C ILE A 4 6.55 17.77 -16.99
N ALA A 5 6.94 17.52 -15.74
CA ALA A 5 6.27 16.55 -14.89
C ALA A 5 4.80 16.99 -14.75
N THR A 6 3.88 16.31 -15.43
CA THR A 6 2.51 16.79 -15.58
C THR A 6 1.60 16.40 -14.40
N THR A 7 2.11 15.63 -13.43
CA THR A 7 1.36 15.25 -12.23
C THR A 7 2.31 14.69 -11.17
N ASN A 8 2.24 15.22 -9.94
CA ASN A 8 2.90 14.66 -8.75
C ASN A 8 2.08 13.52 -8.13
N GLU A 9 1.20 12.91 -8.93
CA GLU A 9 0.32 11.83 -8.53
C GLU A 9 0.66 10.57 -9.33
N VAL A 10 0.80 9.47 -8.60
CA VAL A 10 0.90 8.11 -9.16
C VAL A 10 -0.38 7.38 -8.79
N ILE A 11 -1.05 6.80 -9.78
CA ILE A 11 -2.22 5.96 -9.57
C ILE A 11 -1.96 4.63 -10.25
N GLU A 12 -1.98 3.57 -9.47
CA GLU A 12 -1.88 2.20 -9.96
C GLU A 12 -3.05 1.37 -9.44
N SER A 13 -3.52 0.43 -10.24
CA SER A 13 -4.69 -0.38 -9.89
C SER A 13 -4.59 -1.78 -10.47
N ALA A 14 -5.22 -2.74 -9.79
CA ALA A 14 -5.30 -4.12 -10.23
C ALA A 14 -6.63 -4.74 -9.80
N VAL A 15 -7.07 -5.77 -10.53
CA VAL A 15 -8.14 -6.66 -10.09
C VAL A 15 -7.49 -7.90 -9.48
N ILE A 16 -7.73 -8.11 -8.19
CA ILE A 16 -7.22 -9.24 -7.43
C ILE A 16 -8.30 -10.31 -7.39
N ARG A 17 -7.99 -11.51 -7.89
CA ARG A 17 -8.89 -12.67 -7.95
C ARG A 17 -9.08 -13.33 -6.57
N ALA A 18 -9.47 -12.53 -5.58
CA ALA A 18 -9.83 -12.96 -4.24
C ALA A 18 -10.97 -12.07 -3.69
N PRO A 19 -11.81 -12.60 -2.78
CA PRO A 19 -12.88 -11.84 -2.16
C PRO A 19 -12.35 -10.65 -1.36
N LEU A 20 -13.16 -9.59 -1.24
CA LEU A 20 -12.80 -8.35 -0.53
C LEU A 20 -12.27 -8.59 0.88
N SER A 21 -12.88 -9.51 1.63
CA SER A 21 -12.47 -9.84 2.99
C SER A 21 -11.05 -10.43 3.08
N ASN A 22 -10.59 -11.13 2.04
CA ASN A 22 -9.23 -11.66 1.98
C ASN A 22 -8.23 -10.55 1.66
N VAL A 23 -8.55 -9.70 0.69
CA VAL A 23 -7.68 -8.59 0.29
C VAL A 23 -7.56 -7.58 1.44
N TRP A 24 -8.68 -7.20 2.04
CA TRP A 24 -8.74 -6.24 3.14
C TRP A 24 -7.96 -6.70 4.37
N HIS A 25 -7.84 -8.00 4.60
CA HIS A 25 -7.07 -8.55 5.73
C HIS A 25 -5.61 -8.11 5.75
N PHE A 26 -5.00 -7.91 4.57
CA PHE A 26 -3.61 -7.50 4.41
C PHE A 26 -3.41 -5.98 4.45
N LEU A 27 -4.48 -5.17 4.33
CA LEU A 27 -4.39 -3.71 4.25
C LEU A 27 -4.39 -3.06 5.64
N LYS A 28 -3.42 -3.48 6.48
CA LYS A 28 -3.12 -2.85 7.76
C LYS A 28 -1.68 -2.42 7.74
N ILE A 29 -1.40 -1.14 7.98
CA ILE A 29 -0.03 -0.60 7.84
C ILE A 29 1.02 -1.33 8.71
N GLY A 30 0.61 -1.96 9.81
CA GLY A 30 1.48 -2.79 10.67
C GLY A 30 1.73 -4.22 10.18
N GLU A 31 1.17 -4.61 9.03
CA GLU A 31 1.25 -5.98 8.50
C GLU A 31 1.60 -6.01 7.00
N PHE A 32 2.12 -4.91 6.45
CA PHE A 32 2.46 -4.84 5.02
C PHE A 32 3.62 -5.77 4.64
N ASP A 33 4.51 -6.06 5.58
CA ASP A 33 5.57 -7.05 5.47
C ASP A 33 5.04 -8.49 5.21
N LYS A 34 3.79 -8.78 5.59
CA LYS A 34 3.19 -10.10 5.36
C LYS A 34 2.88 -10.41 3.89
N PHE A 35 2.73 -9.37 3.06
CA PHE A 35 2.48 -9.56 1.64
C PHE A 35 3.55 -8.92 0.76
N TRP A 36 4.19 -7.83 1.17
CA TRP A 36 5.11 -7.08 0.32
C TRP A 36 6.57 -7.39 0.67
N PRO A 37 7.30 -8.17 -0.15
CA PRO A 37 8.64 -8.64 0.19
C PRO A 37 9.71 -7.56 0.26
N ALA A 38 9.44 -6.38 -0.31
CA ALA A 38 10.32 -5.22 -0.21
C ALA A 38 10.47 -4.74 1.25
N LEU A 39 9.51 -5.06 2.11
CA LEU A 39 9.56 -4.78 3.54
C LEU A 39 10.13 -5.98 4.28
N LYS A 40 11.12 -5.70 5.13
CA LYS A 40 11.76 -6.62 6.05
C LYS A 40 10.96 -6.75 7.35
N SER A 41 10.42 -5.64 7.86
CA SER A 41 9.55 -5.63 9.04
C SER A 41 8.65 -4.39 9.10
N CYS A 42 7.54 -4.54 9.82
CA CYS A 42 6.65 -3.46 10.21
C CYS A 42 6.51 -3.44 11.74
N GLU A 43 6.97 -2.39 12.41
CA GLU A 43 6.97 -2.30 13.88
C GLU A 43 6.26 -1.04 14.37
N PRO A 44 5.35 -1.13 15.36
CA PRO A 44 4.71 0.05 15.93
C PRO A 44 5.71 0.87 16.72
N VAL A 45 5.73 2.20 16.51
CA VAL A 45 6.64 3.11 17.22
C VAL A 45 5.97 3.66 18.47
N LYS A 46 6.61 3.49 19.64
CA LYS A 46 6.18 4.09 20.91
C LYS A 46 6.97 5.38 21.15
N GLY A 47 6.30 6.51 21.43
CA GLY A 47 6.96 7.79 21.75
C GLY A 47 6.42 9.04 21.03
N TYR A 48 5.42 8.92 20.15
CA TYR A 48 4.75 10.07 19.53
C TYR A 48 3.50 10.43 20.34
N ILE A 49 3.31 11.71 20.65
CA ILE A 49 2.26 12.21 21.58
C ILE A 49 0.81 11.87 21.10
N ASP A 50 0.64 11.37 19.88
CA ASP A 50 -0.62 10.94 19.21
C ASP A 50 -0.53 9.46 18.73
N GLU A 51 -0.03 8.62 19.63
CA GLU A 51 0.72 7.37 19.48
C GLU A 51 0.05 6.16 18.78
N ALA A 52 -1.23 6.20 18.40
CA ALA A 52 -1.94 4.97 18.00
C ALA A 52 -1.65 4.50 16.57
N ASN A 53 -1.04 5.34 15.72
CA ASN A 53 -1.13 5.19 14.27
C ASN A 53 0.21 5.25 13.52
N VAL A 54 1.36 5.23 14.21
CA VAL A 54 2.68 5.28 13.55
C VAL A 54 3.34 3.91 13.54
N THR A 55 3.71 3.44 12.35
CA THR A 55 4.45 2.20 12.12
C THR A 55 5.75 2.51 11.41
N GLN A 56 6.86 1.97 11.92
CA GLN A 56 8.14 1.95 11.25
C GLN A 56 8.19 0.80 10.25
N TRP A 57 8.45 1.13 9.00
CA TRP A 57 8.71 0.21 7.91
C TRP A 57 10.20 0.12 7.68
N THR A 58 10.75 -1.09 7.79
CA THR A 58 12.15 -1.36 7.45
C THR A 58 12.17 -2.08 6.10
N TYR A 59 12.85 -1.53 5.11
CA TYR A 59 13.02 -2.14 3.80
C TYR A 59 14.19 -3.12 3.78
N GLN A 60 14.25 -3.98 2.75
CA GLN A 60 15.34 -4.95 2.58
C GLN A 60 16.72 -4.30 2.37
N ASP A 61 16.76 -3.06 1.88
CA ASP A 61 17.97 -2.26 1.69
C ASP A 61 18.37 -1.46 2.96
N ASP A 62 17.78 -1.82 4.10
CA ASP A 62 17.92 -1.16 5.40
C ASP A 62 17.42 0.31 5.42
N THR A 63 16.68 0.76 4.40
CA THR A 63 15.94 2.04 4.47
C THR A 63 14.85 1.93 5.53
N ILE A 64 14.77 2.91 6.42
CA ILE A 64 13.78 3.00 7.48
C ILE A 64 12.82 4.14 7.17
N VAL A 65 11.51 3.88 7.23
CA VAL A 65 10.46 4.87 6.97
C VAL A 65 9.42 4.82 8.07
N ASN A 66 9.16 5.96 8.71
CA ASN A 66 8.05 6.06 9.66
C ASN A 66 6.78 6.50 8.93
N VAL A 67 5.75 5.67 9.03
CA VAL A 67 4.47 5.82 8.35
C VAL A 67 3.37 6.11 9.35
N LYS A 68 2.60 7.17 9.11
CA LYS A 68 1.40 7.52 9.87
C LYS A 68 0.14 7.05 9.16
N LEU A 69 -0.73 6.32 9.86
CA LEU A 69 -2.11 6.08 9.43
C LEU A 69 -2.93 7.34 9.68
N ASP A 70 -3.39 7.96 8.59
CA ASP A 70 -4.23 9.16 8.62
C ASP A 70 -5.71 8.80 8.68
N GLU A 71 -6.12 7.74 7.95
CA GLU A 71 -7.50 7.29 7.89
C GLU A 71 -7.61 5.78 7.66
N HIS A 72 -8.59 5.16 8.30
CA HIS A 72 -8.93 3.76 8.08
C HIS A 72 -10.44 3.57 8.13
N SER A 73 -11.06 3.34 6.97
CA SER A 73 -12.49 3.05 6.86
C SER A 73 -12.70 1.57 6.53
N SER A 74 -13.13 0.78 7.52
CA SER A 74 -13.60 -0.59 7.30
C SER A 74 -14.95 -0.65 6.58
N ILE A 75 -15.70 0.46 6.57
CA ILE A 75 -17.01 0.55 5.93
C ILE A 75 -16.80 0.74 4.42
N ASP A 76 -15.97 1.71 4.04
CA ASP A 76 -15.70 2.07 2.64
C ASP A 76 -14.46 1.38 2.06
N HIS A 77 -13.80 0.53 2.86
CA HIS A 77 -12.63 -0.28 2.51
C HIS A 77 -11.49 0.54 1.89
N PHE A 78 -11.03 1.55 2.63
CA PHE A 78 -9.81 2.27 2.28
C PHE A 78 -8.97 2.65 3.50
N ILE A 79 -7.68 2.79 3.24
CA ILE A 79 -6.72 3.37 4.17
C ILE A 79 -6.01 4.54 3.50
N THR A 80 -5.71 5.57 4.29
CA THR A 80 -4.85 6.69 3.89
C THR A 80 -3.72 6.79 4.89
N TYR A 81 -2.49 6.93 4.39
CA TYR A 81 -1.31 7.04 5.23
C TYR A 81 -0.26 7.95 4.59
N SER A 82 0.54 8.59 5.43
CA SER A 82 1.60 9.52 5.03
C SER A 82 2.94 9.08 5.58
N ILE A 83 4.01 9.42 4.86
CA ILE A 83 5.38 9.21 5.36
C ILE A 83 5.78 10.43 6.20
N ILE A 84 6.19 10.20 7.44
CA ILE A 84 6.59 11.25 8.39
C ILE A 84 8.10 11.51 8.29
N THR A 85 8.90 10.45 8.37
CA THR A 85 10.36 10.52 8.34
C THR A 85 10.91 9.33 7.57
N ALA A 86 12.10 9.48 7.02
CA ALA A 86 12.80 8.40 6.34
C ALA A 86 14.31 8.56 6.46
N GLU A 87 15.00 7.43 6.60
CA GLU A 87 16.45 7.32 6.66
C GLU A 87 16.90 6.23 5.67
N PRO A 88 17.64 6.57 4.59
CA PRO A 88 18.03 7.92 4.17
C PRO A 88 16.84 8.80 3.73
N SER A 89 17.08 10.12 3.66
CA SER A 89 16.06 11.08 3.22
C SER A 89 15.53 10.72 1.84
N LEU A 90 14.21 10.68 1.71
CA LEU A 90 13.55 10.49 0.42
C LEU A 90 13.55 11.83 -0.33
N GLY A 91 13.69 11.82 -1.65
CA GLY A 91 13.82 13.02 -2.49
C GLY A 91 12.54 13.85 -2.65
N TYR A 92 11.75 13.99 -1.58
CA TYR A 92 10.50 14.75 -1.52
C TYR A 92 10.16 15.10 -0.06
N SER A 93 9.47 16.23 0.14
CA SER A 93 9.08 16.70 1.49
C SER A 93 7.89 15.94 2.10
N SER A 94 6.93 15.49 1.28
CA SER A 94 5.77 14.74 1.77
C SER A 94 5.14 13.85 0.70
N VAL A 95 4.48 12.78 1.13
CA VAL A 95 3.61 11.97 0.29
C VAL A 95 2.42 11.45 1.09
N THR A 96 1.23 11.52 0.49
CA THR A 96 0.01 10.90 1.01
C THR A 96 -0.40 9.77 0.09
N ASN A 97 -0.55 8.58 0.66
CA ASN A 97 -0.94 7.37 -0.04
C ASN A 97 -2.35 6.97 0.35
N THR A 98 -3.14 6.51 -0.60
CA THR A 98 -4.47 5.95 -0.36
C THR A 98 -4.61 4.63 -1.10
N ILE A 99 -4.97 3.57 -0.38
CA ILE A 99 -5.35 2.29 -0.96
C ILE A 99 -6.84 2.11 -0.74
N ARG A 100 -7.58 1.90 -1.82
CA ARG A 100 -9.03 1.68 -1.77
C ARG A 100 -9.41 0.40 -2.51
N CYS A 101 -10.32 -0.35 -1.91
CA CYS A 101 -10.82 -1.61 -2.43
C CYS A 101 -12.31 -1.53 -2.73
N TRP A 102 -12.73 -2.17 -3.81
CA TRP A 102 -14.13 -2.35 -4.17
C TRP A 102 -14.38 -3.81 -4.52
N PRO A 103 -15.46 -4.43 -4.01
CA PRO A 103 -15.84 -5.77 -4.44
C PRO A 103 -16.34 -5.72 -5.89
N VAL A 104 -15.92 -6.68 -6.71
CA VAL A 104 -16.48 -6.90 -8.04
C VAL A 104 -17.70 -7.80 -7.89
N THR A 105 -18.88 -7.22 -8.10
CA THR A 105 -20.18 -7.86 -7.81
C THR A 105 -20.81 -8.57 -9.00
N HIS A 106 -20.26 -8.43 -10.20
CA HIS A 106 -20.80 -9.06 -11.42
C HIS A 106 -19.75 -9.12 -12.54
N GLY A 107 -19.92 -10.07 -13.47
CA GLY A 107 -19.08 -10.25 -14.66
C GLY A 107 -18.09 -11.41 -14.55
N GLU A 108 -17.14 -11.50 -15.48
CA GLU A 108 -16.15 -12.60 -15.53
C GLU A 108 -15.30 -12.70 -14.25
N LEU A 109 -15.14 -11.58 -13.55
CA LEU A 109 -14.35 -11.47 -12.32
C LEU A 109 -15.25 -11.26 -11.09
N GLU A 110 -16.48 -11.77 -11.10
CA GLU A 110 -17.33 -11.77 -9.90
C GLU A 110 -16.61 -12.42 -8.69
N ASN A 111 -16.87 -11.91 -7.49
CA ASN A 111 -16.22 -12.32 -6.25
C ASN A 111 -14.70 -12.04 -6.20
N SER A 112 -14.24 -11.11 -7.05
CA SER A 112 -12.89 -10.53 -6.99
C SER A 112 -12.92 -9.12 -6.37
N THR A 113 -11.74 -8.49 -6.24
CA THR A 113 -11.61 -7.15 -5.65
C THR A 113 -10.84 -6.23 -6.58
N PHE A 114 -11.41 -5.09 -6.93
CA PHE A 114 -10.68 -4.01 -7.58
C PHE A 114 -9.94 -3.19 -6.53
N VAL A 115 -8.63 -3.02 -6.69
CA VAL A 115 -7.78 -2.25 -5.77
C VAL A 115 -7.15 -1.10 -6.52
N ARG A 116 -7.23 0.10 -5.96
CA ARG A 116 -6.52 1.30 -6.44
C ARG A 116 -5.59 1.81 -5.35
N TRP A 117 -4.35 2.05 -5.71
CA TRP A 117 -3.32 2.67 -4.88
C TRP A 117 -2.89 3.99 -5.51
N SER A 118 -3.23 5.10 -4.85
CA SER A 118 -2.83 6.44 -5.26
C SER A 118 -1.78 7.00 -4.31
N SER A 119 -0.81 7.73 -4.85
CA SER A 119 0.21 8.46 -4.09
C SER A 119 0.31 9.87 -4.61
N LYS A 120 0.14 10.85 -3.73
CA LYS A 120 0.25 12.29 -4.02
C LYS A 120 1.49 12.83 -3.35
N PHE A 121 2.46 13.24 -4.14
CA PHE A 121 3.73 13.79 -3.70
C PHE A 121 3.68 15.31 -3.63
N SER A 122 4.53 15.90 -2.79
CA SER A 122 4.82 17.32 -2.84
C SER A 122 5.50 17.73 -4.15
N SER A 123 5.46 19.03 -4.45
CA SER A 123 5.95 19.59 -5.72
C SER A 123 7.45 19.53 -5.93
N ASP A 124 8.21 19.20 -4.90
CA ASP A 124 9.65 19.01 -4.92
C ASP A 124 10.08 17.58 -5.30
N ALA A 125 9.12 16.66 -5.50
CA ALA A 125 9.43 15.30 -5.93
C ALA A 125 9.99 15.26 -7.36
N GLY A 126 11.17 14.65 -7.51
CA GLY A 126 11.79 14.42 -8.82
C GLY A 126 11.08 13.35 -9.64
N ILE A 127 11.26 13.39 -10.97
CA ILE A 127 10.66 12.42 -11.91
C ILE A 127 11.06 10.98 -11.55
N GLU A 128 12.32 10.77 -11.17
CA GLU A 128 12.84 9.46 -10.74
C GLU A 128 12.10 8.88 -9.52
N VAL A 129 11.69 9.72 -8.57
CA VAL A 129 10.87 9.32 -7.42
C VAL A 129 9.48 8.87 -7.88
N ILE A 130 8.88 9.62 -8.80
CA ILE A 130 7.55 9.31 -9.34
C ILE A 130 7.57 7.98 -10.12
N GLU A 131 8.62 7.76 -10.92
CA GLU A 131 8.82 6.51 -11.67
C GLU A 131 9.08 5.32 -10.74
N ASP A 132 9.99 5.44 -9.79
CA ASP A 132 10.25 4.39 -8.79
C ASP A 132 8.97 4.04 -8.00
N ALA A 133 8.23 5.07 -7.58
CA ALA A 133 6.98 4.88 -6.86
C ALA A 133 5.99 4.03 -7.66
N LYS A 134 5.83 4.34 -8.95
CA LYS A 134 4.97 3.61 -9.89
C LYS A 134 5.32 2.12 -9.94
N TYR A 135 6.60 1.78 -10.09
CA TYR A 135 7.04 0.39 -10.13
C TYR A 135 6.75 -0.33 -8.80
N LYS A 136 7.12 0.29 -7.68
CA LYS A 136 6.87 -0.25 -6.33
C LYS A 136 5.40 -0.56 -6.07
N ARG A 137 4.47 0.28 -6.56
CA ARG A 137 3.02 0.07 -6.37
C ARG A 137 2.46 -1.07 -7.22
N ARG A 138 2.93 -1.21 -8.46
CA ARG A 138 2.57 -2.36 -9.31
C ARG A 138 3.08 -3.66 -8.73
N GLU A 139 4.31 -3.65 -8.24
CA GLU A 139 4.92 -4.79 -7.58
C GLU A 139 4.15 -5.17 -6.32
N ALA A 140 3.87 -4.20 -5.44
CA ALA A 140 3.10 -4.42 -4.22
C ALA A 140 1.70 -4.99 -4.51
N LEU A 141 1.00 -4.47 -5.52
CA LEU A 141 -0.30 -5.01 -5.96
C LEU A 141 -0.21 -6.45 -6.49
N SER A 142 0.89 -6.78 -7.18
CA SER A 142 1.12 -8.15 -7.67
C SER A 142 1.32 -9.12 -6.52
N TYR A 143 2.13 -8.75 -5.52
CA TYR A 143 2.33 -9.58 -4.34
C TYR A 143 1.07 -9.67 -3.45
N LEU A 144 0.32 -8.58 -3.31
CA LEU A 144 -0.98 -8.59 -2.62
C LEU A 144 -1.93 -9.60 -3.28
N SER A 145 -1.93 -9.67 -4.62
CA SER A 145 -2.74 -10.64 -5.35
C SER A 145 -2.35 -12.08 -5.00
N VAL A 146 -1.06 -12.39 -4.99
CA VAL A 146 -0.57 -13.74 -4.64
C VAL A 146 -0.96 -14.11 -3.21
N ALA A 147 -0.71 -13.21 -2.25
CA ALA A 147 -1.01 -13.46 -0.84
C ALA A 147 -2.52 -13.67 -0.59
N ALA A 148 -3.36 -12.83 -1.19
CA ALA A 148 -4.82 -12.93 -1.03
C ALA A 148 -5.40 -14.20 -1.70
N MET A 149 -4.83 -14.61 -2.84
CA MET A 149 -5.21 -15.86 -3.51
C MET A 149 -4.80 -17.09 -2.70
N HIS A 150 -3.58 -17.10 -2.14
CA HIS A 150 -3.15 -18.18 -1.25
C HIS A 150 -4.07 -18.32 -0.03
N MET A 151 -4.46 -17.20 0.58
CA MET A 151 -5.43 -17.19 1.69
C MET A 151 -6.81 -17.73 1.26
N ALA A 152 -7.23 -17.45 0.01
CA ALA A 152 -8.50 -17.94 -0.52
C ALA A 152 -8.49 -19.46 -0.70
N THR A 153 -7.42 -20.01 -1.30
CA THR A 153 -7.27 -21.45 -1.49
C THR A 153 -7.22 -22.20 -0.16
N ALA A 154 -6.41 -21.73 0.80
CA ALA A 154 -6.30 -22.36 2.12
C ALA A 154 -7.64 -22.43 2.87
N ARG A 155 -8.48 -21.38 2.77
CA ARG A 155 -9.81 -21.37 3.38
C ARG A 155 -10.78 -22.38 2.75
N GLN A 156 -10.66 -22.64 1.45
CA GLN A 156 -11.51 -23.62 0.75
C GLN A 156 -11.15 -25.06 1.12
N GLU A 157 -9.87 -25.35 1.39
CA GLU A 157 -9.42 -26.68 1.81
C GLU A 157 -9.89 -27.02 3.24
N HIS A 158 -9.89 -26.05 4.15
CA HIS A 158 -10.39 -26.24 5.52
C HIS A 158 -11.92 -26.40 5.62
N GLN A 159 -12.67 -26.09 4.57
CA GLN A 159 -14.13 -26.23 4.52
C GLN A 159 -14.61 -27.54 3.88
N LYS A 160 -13.69 -28.39 3.39
CA LYS A 160 -13.98 -29.72 2.84
C LYS A 160 -13.69 -30.81 3.86
#